data_AF-A0A2L2ZBB9-F1
#
_entry.id   AF-A0A2L2ZBB9-F1
#
_cell.length_a   1.000
_cell.length_b   1.000
_cell.length_c   1.000
_cell.angle_alpha   90.00
_cell.angle_beta   90.00
_cell.angle_gamma   90.00
#
_symmetry.space_group_name_H-M   'P 1'
#
loop_
_entity.id
_entity.type
_entity.pdbx_description
1 polymer ?
#
loop_
_entity_poly.entity_id
_entity_poly.type
_entity_poly.pdbx_seq_one_letter_code
_entity_poly.pdbx_strand_id
1 'polypeptide(L)' 'NPYTNGFHKKVNTRQDFRLKKVVKKLLPAPYETNCVDYIERWKSRGGRGPTNQKECNEECQKNVSLEVYGGCLSQYFYVP' A
#
# COMPACT_ATOMS: atom_id res chain seq x y z
N ASN A 1 -2.73 -2.93 -2.86
CA ASN A 1 -3.20 -4.01 -3.77
C ASN A 1 -4.51 -3.61 -4.50
N PRO A 2 -4.52 -3.48 -5.84
CA PRO A 2 -5.71 -3.09 -6.62
C PRO A 2 -6.86 -4.11 -6.57
N TYR A 3 -6.58 -5.36 -6.18
CA TYR A 3 -7.59 -6.39 -5.98
C TYR A 3 -8.36 -6.23 -4.66
N THR A 4 -7.79 -5.54 -3.66
CA THR A 4 -8.46 -5.28 -2.37
C THR A 4 -9.04 -3.88 -2.30
N ASN A 5 -8.33 -2.88 -2.83
CA ASN A 5 -8.76 -1.48 -2.85
C ASN A 5 -8.73 -0.96 -4.30
N GLY A 6 -9.84 -1.14 -5.02
CA GLY A 6 -9.99 -0.72 -6.41
C GLY A 6 -11.44 -0.41 -6.77
N PHE A 7 -11.66 0.02 -8.01
CA PHE A 7 -13.00 0.25 -8.55
C PHE A 7 -13.31 -0.81 -9.60
N HIS A 8 -14.43 -1.51 -9.44
CA HIS A 8 -14.92 -2.41 -10.48
C HIS A 8 -15.36 -1.60 -11.70
N LYS A 9 -14.84 -1.97 -12.88
CA LYS A 9 -15.19 -1.34 -14.15
C LYS A 9 -16.18 -2.21 -14.91
N LYS A 10 -17.26 -1.60 -15.39
CA LYS A 10 -18.18 -2.25 -16.34
C LYS A 10 -17.55 -2.31 -17.74
N VAL A 11 -17.56 -3.50 -18.33
CA VAL A 11 -17.05 -3.76 -19.68
C VAL A 11 -17.85 -2.97 -20.73
N ASN A 12 -17.21 -2.53 -21.81
CA ASN A 12 -17.81 -1.78 -22.92
C ASN A 12 -18.50 -0.47 -22.51
N THR A 13 -18.01 0.18 -21.44
CA THR A 13 -18.51 1.49 -21.01
C THR A 13 -17.36 2.49 -20.87
N ARG A 14 -17.61 3.75 -21.24
CA ARG A 14 -16.73 4.86 -20.89
C ARG A 14 -17.01 5.28 -19.44
N GLN A 15 -15.95 5.38 -18.65
CA GLN A 15 -16.02 5.78 -17.24
C GLN A 15 -15.10 6.97 -17.01
N ASP A 16 -15.66 8.09 -16.60
CA ASP A 16 -14.90 9.30 -16.30
C ASP A 16 -14.62 9.38 -14.78
N PHE A 17 -13.34 9.40 -14.40
CA PHE A 17 -12.91 9.47 -13.01
C PHE A 17 -12.57 10.93 -12.64
N ARG A 18 -13.27 11.48 -11.65
CA ARG A 18 -12.97 12.81 -11.09
C ARG A 18 -12.29 12.64 -9.74
N LEU A 19 -10.96 12.75 -9.74
CA LEU A 19 -10.16 12.56 -8.54
C LEU A 19 -10.09 13.85 -7.72
N LYS A 20 -10.27 13.75 -6.40
CA LYS A 20 -10.05 14.83 -5.44
C LYS A 20 -8.99 14.39 -4.44
N LYS A 21 -7.90 15.16 -4.33
CA LYS A 21 -6.87 14.92 -3.31
C LYS A 21 -7.40 15.32 -1.94
N VAL A 22 -7.36 14.40 -0.98
CA VAL A 22 -7.64 14.65 0.43
C VAL A 22 -6.34 14.50 1.21
N VAL A 23 -5.96 15.52 1.98
CA VAL A 23 -4.71 15.53 2.77
C VAL A 23 -5.06 15.65 4.24
N LYS A 24 -4.62 14.69 5.04
CA LYS A 24 -4.66 14.77 6.51
C LYS A 24 -3.32 15.32 6.99
N LYS A 25 -3.33 16.50 7.62
CA LYS A 25 -2.16 17.05 8.31
C LYS A 25 -2.27 16.73 9.79
N LEU A 26 -1.24 16.11 10.36
CA LEU A 26 -1.18 15.79 11.78
C LEU A 26 -0.51 16.93 12.55
N LEU A 27 -0.68 16.94 13.87
CA LEU A 27 -0.08 17.96 14.73
C LEU A 27 1.46 17.85 14.70
N PRO A 28 2.19 18.98 14.72
CA PRO A 28 3.64 18.99 14.91
C PRO A 28 3.99 18.55 16.34
N ALA A 29 5.29 18.35 16.62
CA ALA A 29 5.81 18.03 17.96
C ALA A 29 5.16 18.92 19.07
N PRO A 30 4.93 18.41 20.30
CA PRO A 30 5.58 17.27 20.97
C PRO A 30 4.82 15.94 20.89
N TYR A 31 3.78 15.83 20.07
CA TYR A 31 3.02 14.59 19.95
C TYR A 31 3.85 13.53 19.21
N GLU A 32 3.95 12.33 19.77
CA GLU A 32 4.47 11.18 19.05
C GLU A 32 3.55 10.91 17.85
N THR A 33 3.97 11.36 16.67
CA THR A 33 3.20 11.09 15.45
C THR A 33 3.47 9.68 14.94
N ASN A 34 4.58 9.04 15.34
CA ASN A 34 5.07 7.73 14.86
C ASN A 34 4.82 7.52 13.36
N CYS A 35 4.91 8.61 12.60
CA CYS A 35 4.60 8.65 11.19
C CYS A 35 5.86 8.39 10.39
N VAL A 36 5.75 7.49 9.43
CA VAL A 36 6.79 7.25 8.43
C VAL A 36 6.42 8.01 7.17
N ASP A 37 7.37 8.77 6.62
CA ASP A 37 7.21 9.33 5.28
C ASP A 37 7.44 8.23 4.23
N TYR A 38 6.36 7.50 3.94
CA TYR A 38 6.37 6.43 2.96
C TYR A 38 6.68 6.92 1.55
N ILE A 39 6.32 8.16 1.21
CA ILE A 39 6.50 8.68 -0.14
C ILE A 39 7.97 9.01 -0.38
N GLU A 40 8.64 9.66 0.56
CA GLU A 40 10.09 9.91 0.46
C GLU A 40 10.88 8.60 0.48
N ARG A 41 10.50 7.63 1.31
CA ARG A 41 11.13 6.29 1.33
C ARG A 41 10.91 5.52 0.02
N TRP A 42 9.73 5.62 -0.57
CA TRP A 42 9.43 4.99 -1.86
C TRP A 42 10.26 5.61 -3.00
N LYS A 43 10.42 6.95 -3.00
CA LYS A 43 11.30 7.65 -3.94
C LYS A 43 12.76 7.22 -3.80
N SER A 44 13.27 7.15 -2.57
CA SER A 44 14.66 6.73 -2.32
C SER A 44 14.95 5.29 -2.73
N ARG A 45 13.93 4.43 -2.76
CA ARG A 45 13.99 3.06 -3.29
C ARG A 45 13.82 2.96 -4.81
N GLY A 46 13.87 4.08 -5.54
CA GLY A 46 13.71 4.11 -7.00
C GLY A 46 12.29 3.79 -7.46
N GLY A 47 11.29 4.22 -6.68
CA GLY A 47 9.87 4.01 -7.01
C GLY A 47 9.36 2.61 -6.69
N ARG A 48 9.97 1.92 -5.72
CA ARG A 48 9.58 0.57 -5.28
C ARG A 48 9.29 0.53 -3.79
N GLY A 49 8.34 -0.31 -3.40
CA GLY A 49 7.97 -0.52 -2.00
C GLY A 49 6.66 0.19 -1.59
N PRO A 50 6.38 0.26 -0.28
CA PRO A 50 5.10 0.69 0.25
C PRO A 50 4.98 2.20 0.30
N THR A 51 3.81 2.70 -0.10
CA THR A 51 3.45 4.12 -0.08
C THR A 51 2.55 4.49 1.10
N ASN A 52 2.18 3.50 1.90
CA ASN A 52 1.33 3.64 3.08
C ASN A 52 1.58 2.48 4.07
N GLN A 53 1.02 2.59 5.28
CA GLN A 53 1.16 1.58 6.33
C GLN A 53 0.61 0.19 5.91
N LYS A 54 -0.51 0.14 5.19
CA LYS A 54 -1.12 -1.13 4.77
C LYS A 54 -0.15 -1.89 3.86
N GLU A 55 0.41 -1.22 2.86
CA GLU A 55 1.39 -1.82 1.96
C GLU A 55 2.68 -2.23 2.68
N CYS A 56 3.07 -1.52 3.75
CA CYS A 56 4.22 -1.90 4.57
C CYS A 56 3.99 -3.25 5.26
N ASN A 57 2.76 -3.47 5.76
CA ASN A 57 2.37 -4.73 6.38
C ASN A 57 2.31 -5.86 5.32
N GLU A 58 1.77 -5.57 4.13
CA GLU A 58 1.74 -6.50 2.99
C GLU A 58 3.17 -6.89 2.56
N GLU A 59 4.11 -5.94 2.49
CA GLU A 59 5.52 -6.22 2.17
C GLU A 59 6.17 -7.12 3.24
N CYS A 60 5.87 -6.87 4.52
CA CYS A 60 6.36 -7.70 5.64
C CYS A 60 5.85 -9.15 5.52
N GLN A 61 4.53 -9.33 5.36
CA GLN A 61 3.92 -10.65 5.19
C GLN A 61 4.47 -11.40 3.98
N LYS A 62 4.73 -10.66 2.88
CA LYS A 62 5.35 -11.23 1.68
C LYS A 62 6.74 -11.77 2.00
N ASN A 63 7.59 -10.97 2.63
CA ASN A 63 8.97 -11.35 2.93
C ASN A 63 9.01 -12.58 3.85
N VAL A 64 8.19 -12.59 4.91
CA VAL A 64 8.07 -13.74 5.81
C VAL A 64 7.58 -14.98 5.07
N SER A 65 6.59 -14.83 4.17
CA SER A 65 6.10 -15.96 3.38
C SER A 65 7.21 -16.55 2.49
N LEU A 66 7.95 -15.68 1.80
CA LEU A 66 9.06 -16.11 0.93
C LEU A 66 10.16 -16.80 1.73
N GLU A 67 10.44 -16.36 2.95
CA GLU A 67 11.42 -16.99 3.83
C GLU A 67 10.95 -18.36 4.32
N VAL A 68 9.73 -18.44 4.87
CA VAL A 68 9.20 -19.66 5.50
C VAL A 68 8.85 -20.74 4.48
N TYR A 69 8.30 -20.36 3.32
CA TYR A 69 7.83 -21.29 2.29
C TYR A 69 8.82 -21.45 1.12
N GLY A 70 10.09 -21.10 1.31
CA GLY A 70 11.14 -21.37 0.32
C GLY A 70 10.95 -20.66 -1.02
N GLY A 71 10.50 -19.40 -1.00
CA GLY A 71 10.26 -18.59 -2.20
C GLY A 71 8.80 -18.56 -2.67
N CYS A 72 7.89 -19.23 -1.96
CA CYS A 72 6.46 -19.23 -2.26
C CYS A 72 5.68 -18.22 -1.39
N LEU A 73 4.55 -17.74 -1.91
CA LEU A 73 3.62 -16.92 -1.13
C LEU A 73 2.62 -17.80 -0.38
N SER A 74 2.24 -17.40 0.83
CA SER A 74 1.17 -18.04 1.59
C SER A 74 -0.15 -17.99 0.81
N GLN A 75 -0.95 -19.05 0.89
CA GLN A 75 -2.29 -19.10 0.30
C GLN A 75 -3.21 -17.99 0.85
N TYR A 76 -2.94 -17.52 2.07
CA TYR A 76 -3.71 -16.47 2.73
C TYR A 76 -3.23 -15.05 2.40
N PHE A 77 -2.16 -14.90 1.61
CA PHE A 77 -1.58 -13.58 1.32
C PHE A 77 -2.51 -12.63 0.57
N TYR A 78 -3.46 -13.16 -0.21
CA TYR A 78 -4.41 -12.38 -1.01
C TYR A 78 -5.85 -12.42 -0.48
N VAL A 79 -6.08 -13.03 0.68
CA VAL A 79 -7.43 -13.12 1.25
C VAL A 79 -7.76 -11.75 1.88
N PRO A 80 -8.88 -11.12 1.51
CA PRO A 80 -9.26 -9.77 1.97
C PRO A 80 -9.54 -9.70 3.47
#